data_AF-A0A7Y4QFS1-F1
#
_entry.id   AF-A0A7Y4QFS1-F1
#
_cell.length_a   1.000
_cell.length_b   1.000
_cell.length_c   1.000
_cell.angle_alpha   90.00
_cell.angle_beta   90.00
_cell.angle_gamma   90.00
#
_symmetry.space_group_name_H-M   'P 1'
#
loop_
_entity.id
_entity.type
_entity.pdbx_description
1 polymer ?
#
loop_
_entity_poly.entity_id
_entity_poly.type
_entity_poly.pdbx_seq_one_letter_code
_entity_poly.pdbx_strand_id
1 'polypeptide(L)'
;MKRMLQLLVTLIVVALALGVGRTVMVQWSGTQKEFLTGSLPSPMPDGFHKGSTAFYQGSWRGKTFNTKTNTGINMMGDPPVPAYPFRTYVTKGLRDTALDVLRIDYDSPENSWYVRRVVDEIVQIAPGKYLGKIHLRVIPGFPFIVGFFRLEK
;
A
#
# COMPACT_ATOMS: atom_id res chain seq x y z
N MET A 1 17.25 29.69 17.45
CA MET A 1 17.52 28.93 16.20
C MET A 1 18.15 27.55 16.44
N LYS A 2 19.30 27.42 17.12
CA LYS A 2 19.98 26.11 17.36
C LYS A 2 19.10 25.06 18.07
N ARG A 3 18.40 25.43 19.15
CA ARG A 3 17.48 24.54 19.88
C ARG A 3 16.29 24.06 19.04
N MET A 4 15.72 24.95 18.22
CA MET A 4 14.61 24.61 17.32
C MET A 4 15.05 23.64 16.21
N LEU A 5 16.24 23.86 15.63
CA LEU A 5 16.82 22.93 14.66
C LEU A 5 17.11 21.57 15.29
N GLN A 6 17.67 21.53 16.50
CA GLN A 6 17.91 20.29 17.23
C GLN A 6 16.60 19.53 17.49
N LEU A 7 15.55 20.22 17.94
CA LEU A 7 14.24 19.59 18.13
C LEU A 7 13.69 19.01 16.83
N LEU A 8 13.77 19.75 15.73
CA LEU A 8 13.31 19.26 14.41
C LEU A 8 14.07 18.00 13.98
N VAL A 9 15.41 18.02 14.09
CA VAL A 9 16.25 16.87 13.75
C VAL A 9 15.91 15.67 14.63
N THR A 10 15.76 15.86 15.93
CA THR A 10 15.36 14.80 16.86
C THR A 10 14.01 14.20 16.47
N LEU A 11 13.01 15.03 16.14
CA LEU A 11 11.70 14.55 15.70
C LEU A 11 11.78 13.74 14.41
N ILE A 12 12.60 14.16 13.44
CA ILE A 12 12.82 13.41 12.20
C ILE A 12 13.46 12.05 12.52
N VAL A 13 14.52 12.02 13.34
CA VAL A 13 15.20 10.76 13.70
C VAL A 13 14.24 9.81 14.42
N VAL A 14 13.44 10.31 15.35
CA VAL A 14 12.43 9.49 16.04
C VAL A 14 11.39 8.97 15.05
N ALA A 15 10.87 9.80 14.14
CA ALA A 15 9.91 9.36 13.13
C ALA A 15 10.47 8.27 12.21
N LEU A 16 11.74 8.41 11.80
CA LEU A 16 12.43 7.38 11.01
C LEU A 16 12.62 6.08 11.79
N ALA A 17 13.05 6.17 13.05
CA ALA A 17 13.20 5.00 13.93
C ALA A 17 11.86 4.26 14.12
N LEU A 18 10.77 5.00 14.31
CA LEU A 18 9.41 4.42 14.38
C LEU A 18 9.03 3.75 13.06
N GLY A 19 9.35 4.36 11.91
CA GLY A 19 9.11 3.77 10.59
C GLY A 19 9.89 2.46 10.38
N VAL A 20 11.17 2.42 10.79
CA VAL A 20 11.99 1.19 10.74
C VAL A 20 11.40 0.13 11.66
N GLY A 21 11.11 0.48 12.92
CA GLY A 21 10.53 -0.44 13.89
C GLY A 21 9.20 -1.03 13.41
N ARG A 22 8.33 -0.19 12.83
CA ARG A 22 7.08 -0.65 12.21
C ARG A 22 7.33 -1.59 11.05
N THR A 23 8.29 -1.27 10.18
CA THR A 23 8.65 -2.13 9.04
C THR A 23 9.11 -3.51 9.50
N VAL A 24 10.01 -3.58 10.49
CA VAL A 24 10.50 -4.84 11.07
C VAL A 24 9.35 -5.66 11.66
N MET A 25 8.49 -5.01 12.45
CA MET A 25 7.30 -5.65 13.04
C MET A 25 6.39 -6.25 11.96
N VAL A 26 6.13 -5.52 10.88
CA VAL A 26 5.28 -6.00 9.79
C VAL A 26 5.95 -7.16 9.04
N GLN A 27 7.26 -7.08 8.78
CA GLN A 27 8.01 -8.17 8.13
C GLN A 27 8.05 -9.47 8.94
N TRP A 28 7.94 -9.40 10.27
CA TRP A 28 7.89 -10.59 11.13
C TRP A 28 6.48 -11.12 11.42
N SER A 29 5.45 -10.46 10.87
CA SER A 29 4.06 -10.83 11.12
C SER A 29 3.64 -12.10 10.36
N GLY A 30 2.61 -12.79 10.87
CA GLY A 30 1.97 -13.90 10.15
C GLY A 30 1.41 -13.48 8.78
N THR A 31 0.90 -12.25 8.67
CA THR A 31 0.40 -11.68 7.42
C THR A 31 1.48 -11.52 6.36
N GLN A 32 2.74 -11.24 6.74
CA GLN A 32 3.86 -11.26 5.79
C GLN A 32 4.10 -12.69 5.27
N LYS A 33 4.01 -13.71 6.13
CA LYS A 33 4.16 -15.11 5.69
C LYS A 33 3.07 -15.48 4.68
N GLU A 34 1.82 -15.10 4.94
CA GLU A 34 0.70 -15.27 4.01
C GLU A 34 0.94 -14.52 2.69
N PHE A 35 1.39 -13.26 2.74
CA PHE A 35 1.71 -12.48 1.54
C PHE A 35 2.77 -13.16 0.67
N LEU A 36 3.80 -13.74 1.28
CA LEU A 36 4.87 -14.43 0.57
C LEU A 36 4.42 -15.74 -0.10
N THR A 37 3.30 -16.33 0.35
CA THR A 37 2.68 -17.48 -0.32
C THR A 37 1.74 -17.09 -1.46
N GLY A 38 1.42 -15.80 -1.60
CA GLY A 38 0.55 -15.31 -2.65
C GLY A 38 1.18 -15.43 -4.03
N SER A 39 0.34 -15.33 -5.05
CA SER A 39 0.75 -15.34 -6.45
C SER A 39 0.31 -14.05 -7.15
N LEU A 40 0.82 -13.83 -8.36
CA LEU A 40 0.30 -12.74 -9.19
C LEU A 40 -1.19 -12.95 -9.46
N PRO A 41 -2.05 -11.92 -9.33
CA PRO A 41 -3.47 -12.04 -9.64
C PRO A 41 -3.75 -12.65 -11.01
N SER A 42 -4.58 -13.69 -11.03
CA SER A 42 -5.08 -14.36 -12.22
C SER A 42 -6.54 -14.80 -12.01
N PRO A 43 -7.52 -14.20 -12.72
CA PRO A 43 -7.36 -13.05 -13.61
C PRO A 43 -6.92 -11.77 -12.86
N MET A 44 -6.49 -10.74 -13.59
CA MET A 44 -6.24 -9.42 -13.00
C MET A 44 -7.52 -8.87 -12.37
N PRO A 45 -7.43 -8.18 -11.22
CA PRO A 45 -8.60 -7.64 -10.54
C PRO A 45 -9.26 -6.56 -11.42
N ASP A 46 -10.58 -6.67 -11.58
CA ASP A 46 -11.40 -5.73 -12.33
C ASP A 46 -12.71 -5.45 -11.58
N GLY A 47 -13.14 -4.19 -11.62
CA GLY A 47 -14.29 -3.70 -10.88
C GLY A 47 -13.99 -3.43 -9.40
N PHE A 48 -15.05 -3.20 -8.62
CA PHE A 48 -14.96 -2.90 -7.20
C PHE A 48 -14.59 -4.13 -6.38
N HIS A 49 -13.66 -3.95 -5.44
CA HIS A 49 -13.28 -4.92 -4.43
C HIS A 49 -13.36 -4.28 -3.05
N LYS A 50 -14.13 -4.89 -2.16
CA LYS A 50 -14.32 -4.44 -0.78
C LYS A 50 -13.01 -4.55 -0.01
N GLY A 51 -12.64 -3.47 0.66
CA GLY A 51 -11.43 -3.35 1.45
C GLY A 51 -11.63 -3.65 2.93
N SER A 52 -10.62 -4.24 3.57
CA SER A 52 -10.52 -4.29 5.03
C SER A 52 -9.07 -4.14 5.49
N THR A 53 -8.88 -3.58 6.70
CA THR A 53 -7.55 -3.52 7.35
C THR A 53 -7.70 -3.92 8.81
N ALA A 54 -6.68 -4.57 9.37
CA ALA A 54 -6.68 -4.96 10.78
C ALA A 54 -6.25 -3.82 11.73
N PHE A 55 -5.66 -2.74 11.19
CA PHE A 55 -5.00 -1.70 11.99
C PHE A 55 -5.68 -0.33 11.91
N TYR A 56 -6.73 -0.18 11.09
CA TYR A 56 -7.40 1.08 10.86
C TYR A 56 -8.88 0.89 10.50
N GLN A 57 -9.77 1.59 11.22
CA GLN A 57 -11.20 1.65 10.95
C GLN A 57 -11.60 3.03 10.41
N GLY A 58 -11.14 3.36 9.21
CA GLY A 58 -11.47 4.64 8.57
C GLY A 58 -12.63 4.60 7.59
N SER A 59 -12.70 5.65 6.80
CA SER A 59 -13.66 5.80 5.71
C SER A 59 -13.29 4.99 4.46
N TRP A 60 -12.13 4.36 4.37
CA TRP A 60 -11.79 3.52 3.23
C TRP A 60 -12.74 2.31 3.13
N ARG A 61 -13.22 2.03 1.91
CA ARG A 61 -14.18 0.94 1.61
C ARG A 61 -13.67 -0.08 0.62
N GLY A 62 -12.59 0.22 -0.09
CA GLY A 62 -12.04 -0.69 -1.10
C GLY A 62 -11.40 0.04 -2.26
N LYS A 63 -11.25 -0.68 -3.36
CA LYS A 63 -10.66 -0.17 -4.60
C LYS A 63 -11.45 -0.66 -5.79
N THR A 64 -11.58 0.19 -6.81
CA THR A 64 -12.10 -0.19 -8.11
C THR A 64 -10.95 -0.24 -9.09
N PHE A 65 -10.83 -1.34 -9.83
CA PHE A 65 -9.79 -1.57 -10.83
C PHE A 65 -10.37 -1.53 -12.25
N ASN A 66 -9.57 -1.08 -13.20
CA ASN A 66 -9.85 -1.12 -14.63
C ASN A 66 -8.66 -1.76 -15.35
N THR A 67 -8.85 -3.00 -15.76
CA THR A 67 -7.83 -3.82 -16.47
C THR A 67 -7.55 -3.34 -17.89
N LYS A 68 -8.49 -2.64 -18.54
CA LYS A 68 -8.30 -2.13 -19.91
C LYS A 68 -7.31 -0.96 -19.94
N THR A 69 -7.31 -0.14 -18.89
CA THR A 69 -6.48 1.05 -18.78
C THR A 69 -5.31 0.89 -17.82
N ASN A 70 -5.22 -0.24 -17.11
CA ASN A 70 -4.24 -0.47 -16.04
C ASN A 70 -4.28 0.66 -14.99
N THR A 71 -5.48 1.02 -14.56
CA THR A 71 -5.73 2.05 -13.55
C THR A 71 -6.74 1.59 -12.52
N GLY A 72 -6.91 2.40 -11.48
CA GLY A 72 -8.00 2.25 -10.54
C GLY A 72 -8.10 3.43 -9.61
N ILE A 73 -8.99 3.33 -8.63
CA ILE A 73 -9.27 4.39 -7.67
C ILE A 73 -9.70 3.80 -6.32
N ASN A 74 -9.34 4.43 -5.20
CA ASN A 74 -9.90 4.03 -3.92
C ASN A 74 -11.35 4.46 -3.82
N MET A 75 -12.13 3.72 -3.05
CA MET A 75 -13.48 4.08 -2.68
C MET A 75 -13.53 4.42 -1.19
N MET A 76 -14.06 5.59 -0.84
CA MET A 76 -14.06 6.15 0.50
C MET A 76 -15.48 6.55 0.93
N GLY A 77 -15.77 6.63 2.22
CA GLY A 77 -17.05 7.13 2.75
C GLY A 77 -18.16 6.09 2.82
N ASP A 78 -19.38 6.56 3.09
CA ASP A 78 -20.62 5.78 3.05
C ASP A 78 -21.76 6.72 2.63
N PRO A 79 -22.27 6.65 1.37
CA PRO A 79 -21.92 5.67 0.34
C PRO A 79 -20.48 5.83 -0.22
N PRO A 80 -19.89 4.79 -0.85
CA PRO A 80 -18.53 4.86 -1.38
C PRO A 80 -18.40 5.86 -2.55
N VAL A 81 -17.51 6.84 -2.39
CA VAL A 81 -17.12 7.82 -3.41
C VAL A 81 -15.68 7.61 -3.88
N PRO A 82 -15.37 7.84 -5.17
CA PRO A 82 -14.02 7.68 -5.69
C PRO A 82 -13.03 8.71 -5.13
N ALA A 83 -11.84 8.27 -4.73
CA ALA A 83 -10.74 9.13 -4.32
C ALA A 83 -9.39 8.47 -4.61
N TYR A 84 -8.35 9.29 -4.77
CA TYR A 84 -6.97 8.85 -4.92
C TYR A 84 -6.76 7.86 -6.08
N PRO A 85 -6.81 8.32 -7.35
CA PRO A 85 -6.56 7.47 -8.50
C PRO A 85 -5.14 6.89 -8.48
N PHE A 86 -4.97 5.73 -9.12
CA PHE A 86 -3.69 5.02 -9.20
C PHE A 86 -3.52 4.31 -10.54
N ARG A 87 -2.27 4.02 -10.87
CA ARG A 87 -1.89 3.12 -11.98
C ARG A 87 -1.57 1.74 -11.44
N THR A 88 -1.75 0.71 -12.25
CA THR A 88 -1.36 -0.65 -11.93
C THR A 88 -0.38 -1.22 -12.95
N TYR A 89 0.54 -2.07 -12.50
CA TYR A 89 1.47 -2.79 -13.38
C TYR A 89 2.12 -3.96 -12.63
N VAL A 90 2.53 -4.98 -13.37
CA VAL A 90 3.25 -6.14 -12.82
C VAL A 90 4.73 -5.82 -12.67
N THR A 91 5.32 -6.24 -11.55
CA THR A 91 6.72 -5.95 -11.20
C THR A 91 7.16 -6.84 -10.06
N LYS A 92 8.47 -6.94 -9.82
CA LYS A 92 9.02 -7.50 -8.57
C LYS A 92 8.64 -6.65 -7.37
N GLY A 93 8.39 -7.30 -6.23
CA GLY A 93 8.14 -6.65 -4.95
C GLY A 93 9.28 -5.71 -4.53
N LEU A 94 8.95 -4.61 -3.86
CA LEU A 94 9.90 -3.56 -3.45
C LEU A 94 10.93 -4.09 -2.44
N ARG A 95 10.50 -4.98 -1.55
CA ARG A 95 11.36 -5.65 -0.56
C ARG A 95 11.44 -7.15 -0.76
N ASP A 96 10.42 -7.76 -1.34
CA ASP A 96 10.33 -9.20 -1.60
C ASP A 96 10.60 -9.46 -3.09
N THR A 97 11.84 -9.24 -3.52
CA THR A 97 12.22 -9.18 -4.94
C THR A 97 12.10 -10.52 -5.70
N ALA A 98 11.91 -11.63 -4.98
CA ALA A 98 11.62 -12.94 -5.57
C ALA A 98 10.17 -13.07 -6.07
N LEU A 99 9.26 -12.21 -5.58
CA LEU A 99 7.82 -12.30 -5.84
C LEU A 99 7.39 -11.29 -6.91
N ASP A 100 6.62 -11.75 -7.89
CA ASP A 100 5.88 -10.87 -8.79
C ASP A 100 4.59 -10.39 -8.10
N VAL A 101 4.37 -9.09 -8.12
CA VAL A 101 3.22 -8.43 -7.51
C VAL A 101 2.51 -7.55 -8.53
N LEU A 102 1.22 -7.31 -8.33
CA LEU A 102 0.54 -6.21 -8.99
C LEU A 102 0.75 -4.96 -8.14
N ARG A 103 1.53 -4.01 -8.66
CA ARG A 103 1.78 -2.73 -8.01
C ARG A 103 0.60 -1.79 -8.21
N ILE A 104 0.28 -1.02 -7.18
CA ILE A 104 -0.66 0.08 -7.17
C ILE A 104 0.16 1.34 -6.88
N ASP A 105 0.36 2.16 -7.90
CA ASP A 105 1.20 3.35 -7.84
C ASP A 105 0.34 4.62 -7.82
N TYR A 106 0.41 5.33 -6.69
CA TYR A 106 -0.32 6.56 -6.46
C TYR A 106 0.37 7.81 -7.01
N ASP A 107 1.52 7.67 -7.67
CA ASP A 107 2.24 8.80 -8.26
C ASP A 107 1.53 9.35 -9.51
N SER A 108 0.46 10.11 -9.25
CA SER A 108 -0.37 10.81 -10.23
C SER A 108 -0.44 12.30 -9.88
N PRO A 109 -0.42 13.20 -10.88
CA PRO A 109 -0.61 14.63 -10.66
C PRO A 109 -1.95 14.99 -9.99
N GLU A 110 -2.97 14.14 -10.11
CA GLU A 110 -4.28 14.31 -9.47
C GLU A 110 -4.23 14.09 -7.95
N ASN A 111 -3.21 13.39 -7.45
CA ASN A 111 -3.03 13.12 -6.03
C ASN A 111 -2.25 14.24 -5.34
N SER A 112 -2.57 14.50 -4.07
CA SER A 112 -1.75 15.33 -3.19
C SER A 112 -0.34 14.75 -3.01
N TRP A 113 0.64 15.60 -2.76
CA TRP A 113 2.07 15.22 -2.67
C TRP A 113 2.33 14.03 -1.72
N TYR A 114 1.62 13.95 -0.59
CA TYR A 114 1.78 12.86 0.38
C TYR A 114 1.19 11.53 -0.11
N VAL A 115 0.08 11.55 -0.86
CA VAL A 115 -0.54 10.34 -1.43
C VAL A 115 0.37 9.73 -2.51
N ARG A 116 1.07 10.55 -3.30
CA ARG A 116 2.04 10.08 -4.31
C ARG A 116 3.19 9.24 -3.75
N ARG A 117 3.46 9.37 -2.44
CA ARG A 117 4.48 8.57 -1.74
C ARG A 117 4.00 7.16 -1.39
N VAL A 118 2.70 6.90 -1.47
CA VAL A 118 2.12 5.58 -1.19
C VAL A 118 2.31 4.67 -2.40
N VAL A 119 2.71 3.43 -2.15
CA VAL A 119 2.74 2.35 -3.14
C VAL A 119 2.18 1.12 -2.48
N ASP A 120 1.12 0.53 -3.04
CA ASP A 120 0.66 -0.77 -2.58
C ASP A 120 1.19 -1.87 -3.50
N GLU A 121 1.39 -3.06 -2.95
CA GLU A 121 1.68 -4.28 -3.70
C GLU A 121 0.63 -5.31 -3.34
N ILE A 122 -0.05 -5.88 -4.32
CA ILE A 122 -1.08 -6.89 -4.08
C ILE A 122 -0.70 -8.23 -4.72
N VAL A 123 -1.03 -9.30 -3.99
CA VAL A 123 -0.94 -10.69 -4.41
C VAL A 123 -2.29 -11.36 -4.20
N GLN A 124 -2.55 -12.40 -4.97
CA GLN A 124 -3.71 -13.25 -4.80
C GLN A 124 -3.40 -14.38 -3.84
N ILE A 125 -4.25 -14.53 -2.82
CA ILE A 125 -4.14 -15.56 -1.77
C ILE A 125 -5.23 -16.64 -1.90
N ALA A 126 -6.33 -16.33 -2.60
CA ALA A 126 -7.38 -17.27 -2.99
C ALA A 126 -8.17 -16.70 -4.19
N PRO A 127 -9.03 -17.48 -4.87
CA PRO A 127 -9.89 -16.95 -5.93
C PRO A 127 -10.68 -15.71 -5.48
N GLY A 128 -10.46 -14.58 -6.15
CA GLY A 128 -11.13 -13.30 -5.84
C GLY A 128 -10.71 -12.64 -4.52
N LYS A 129 -9.69 -13.16 -3.82
CA LYS A 129 -9.17 -12.61 -2.56
C LYS A 129 -7.71 -12.21 -2.69
N TYR A 130 -7.42 -10.98 -2.33
CA TYR A 130 -6.09 -10.40 -2.44
C TYR A 130 -5.60 -9.87 -1.11
N LEU A 131 -4.30 -10.01 -0.89
CA LEU A 131 -3.60 -9.41 0.23
C LEU A 131 -2.69 -8.31 -0.29
N GLY A 132 -2.89 -7.10 0.22
CA GLY A 132 -2.15 -5.92 -0.15
C GLY A 132 -1.22 -5.45 0.95
N LYS A 133 -0.02 -5.01 0.56
CA LYS A 133 1.02 -4.47 1.43
C LYS A 133 1.24 -3.01 1.10
N ILE A 134 1.16 -2.15 2.13
CA ILE A 134 1.24 -0.70 1.98
C ILE A 134 2.67 -0.24 2.24
N HIS A 135 3.26 0.42 1.26
CA HIS A 135 4.56 1.06 1.37
C HIS A 135 4.44 2.58 1.38
N LEU A 136 5.34 3.22 2.13
CA LEU A 136 5.54 4.66 2.09
C LEU A 136 6.97 4.98 1.66
N ARG A 137 7.11 5.65 0.51
CA ARG A 137 8.37 6.14 -0.05
C ARG A 137 8.72 7.50 0.55
N VAL A 138 9.33 7.50 1.74
CA VAL A 138 9.83 8.72 2.39
C VAL A 138 11.29 8.98 2.03
N ILE A 139 12.11 7.92 2.04
CA ILE A 139 13.54 7.97 1.68
C ILE A 139 13.72 7.19 0.36
N PRO A 140 14.42 7.77 -0.64
CA PRO A 140 14.73 7.05 -1.88
C PRO A 140 15.42 5.71 -1.59
N GLY A 141 14.93 4.63 -2.20
CA GLY A 141 15.46 3.28 -2.02
C GLY A 141 15.11 2.58 -0.69
N PHE A 142 14.44 3.26 0.25
CA PHE A 142 14.06 2.68 1.54
C PHE A 142 12.56 2.86 1.83
N PRO A 143 11.68 2.06 1.21
CA PRO A 143 10.26 2.12 1.49
C PRO A 143 9.96 1.53 2.88
N PHE A 144 9.21 2.29 3.68
CA PHE A 144 8.67 1.82 4.95
C PHE A 144 7.39 1.01 4.72
N ILE A 145 7.18 -0.06 5.47
CA ILE A 145 5.92 -0.82 5.40
C ILE A 145 4.98 -0.35 6.52
N VAL A 146 3.78 0.10 6.15
CA VAL A 146 2.77 0.57 7.11
C VAL A 146 1.95 -0.60 7.66
N GLY A 147 1.58 -1.55 6.80
CA GLY A 147 0.76 -2.69 7.17
C GLY A 147 0.16 -3.38 5.95
N PHE A 148 -0.90 -4.16 6.21
CA PHE A 148 -1.61 -4.93 5.20
C PHE A 148 -3.09 -4.60 5.14
N PHE A 149 -3.66 -4.72 3.95
CA PHE A 149 -5.11 -4.68 3.71
C PHE A 149 -5.53 -5.90 2.91
N ARG A 150 -6.82 -6.22 2.95
CA ARG A 150 -7.42 -7.25 2.10
C ARG A 150 -8.38 -6.61 1.11
N LEU A 151 -8.50 -7.25 -0.05
CA LEU A 151 -9.49 -6.93 -1.08
C LEU A 151 -10.26 -8.21 -1.43
N GLU A 152 -11.58 -8.11 -1.45
CA GLU A 152 -12.48 -9.21 -1.78
C GLU A 152 -13.54 -8.71 -2.76
N LYS A 153 -13.89 -9.54 -3.75
CA LYS A 153 -14.92 -9.23 -4.72
C LYS A 153 -16.34 -9.38 -4.15
#